data_AF-A0A174TFM7-F1
#
_entry.id   AF-A0A174TFM7-F1
#
_cell.length_a   1.000
_cell.length_b   1.000
_cell.length_c   1.000
_cell.angle_alpha   90.00
_cell.angle_beta   90.00
_cell.angle_gamma   90.00
#
_symmetry.space_group_name_H-M   'P 1'
#
loop_
_entity.id
_entity.type
_entity.pdbx_description
1 polymer ?
#
loop_
_entity_poly.entity_id
_entity_poly.type
_entity_poly.pdbx_seq_one_letter_code
_entity_poly.pdbx_strand_id
1 'polypeptide(L)' 'MECTLRDEASAERYLNDPCKTAPEELLTEIYIPVE' A
#
# COMPACT_ATOMS: atom_id res chain seq x y z
N MET A 1 -0.83 -7.40 -19.13
CA MET A 1 -0.62 -5.94 -19.22
C MET A 1 0.64 -5.64 -18.44
N GLU A 2 1.65 -5.13 -19.13
CA GLU A 2 2.85 -4.56 -18.52
C GLU A 2 2.51 -3.10 -18.17
N CYS A 3 2.70 -2.71 -16.92
CA CYS A 3 2.53 -1.32 -16.48
C CYS A 3 3.91 -0.75 -16.20
N THR A 4 4.24 0.42 -16.78
CA THR A 4 5.44 1.18 -16.42
C THR A 4 5.17 1.96 -15.14
N LEU A 5 6.19 2.18 -14.30
CA LEU A 5 6.08 3.03 -13.11
C LEU A 5 6.30 4.50 -13.49
N ARG A 6 5.50 5.40 -12.92
CA ARG A 6 5.75 6.85 -13.02
C ARG A 6 6.86 7.25 -12.04
N ASP A 7 7.55 8.35 -12.35
CA ASP A 7 8.52 9.00 -11.44
C ASP A 7 7.80 9.83 -10.37
N GLU A 8 6.95 9.16 -9.59
CA GLU A 8 6.21 9.69 -8.46
C GLU A 8 6.45 8.80 -7.23
N ALA A 9 6.29 9.36 -6.03
CA ALA A 9 6.46 8.58 -4.82
C ALA A 9 5.27 7.61 -4.62
N SER A 10 5.60 6.36 -4.28
CA SER A 10 4.62 5.41 -3.73
C SER A 10 4.20 5.81 -2.32
N ALA A 11 3.06 5.30 -1.88
CA ALA A 11 2.57 5.50 -0.51
C ALA A 11 1.98 4.21 0.07
N GLU A 12 2.03 4.07 1.39
CA GLU A 12 1.36 3.00 2.13
C GLU A 12 0.37 3.58 3.14
N ARG A 13 -0.74 2.88 3.36
CA ARG A 13 -1.75 3.25 4.35
C ARG A 13 -2.30 2.02 5.06
N TYR A 14 -2.22 2.00 6.38
CA TYR A 14 -2.93 1.02 7.19
C TYR A 14 -4.44 1.32 7.16
N LEU A 15 -5.24 0.29 6.89
CA LEU A 15 -6.70 0.38 6.84
C LEU A 15 -7.37 0.09 8.20
N ASN A 16 -6.61 -0.47 9.14
CA ASN A 16 -7.00 -0.75 10.52
C ASN A 16 -5.90 -0.33 11.50
N ASP A 17 -6.20 -0.35 12.81
CA ASP A 17 -5.31 0.14 13.87
C ASP A 17 -4.11 -0.82 14.06
N PRO A 18 -2.89 -0.43 13.65
CA PRO A 18 -1.73 -1.31 13.70
C PRO A 18 -1.30 -1.64 15.13
N CYS A 19 -1.72 -0.86 16.13
CA CYS A 19 -1.42 -1.13 17.53
C CYS A 19 -2.37 -2.17 18.15
N LYS A 20 -3.51 -2.47 17.51
CA LYS A 20 -4.54 -3.37 18.04
C LYS A 20 -4.82 -4.59 17.16
N THR A 21 -4.30 -4.63 15.95
CA THR A 21 -4.51 -5.73 15.01
C THR A 21 -3.32 -6.68 14.99
N ALA A 22 -3.59 -7.99 15.00
CA ALA A 22 -2.55 -9.00 14.84
C ALA A 22 -1.91 -8.91 13.44
N PRO A 23 -0.62 -9.21 13.26
CA PRO A 23 0.07 -9.05 11.98
C PRO A 23 -0.63 -9.72 10.79
N GLU A 24 -1.18 -10.92 10.98
CA GLU A 24 -1.90 -11.70 9.97
C GLU A 24 -3.26 -11.10 9.56
N GLU A 25 -3.81 -10.20 10.37
CA GLU A 25 -5.08 -9.49 10.10
C GLU A 25 -4.85 -8.02 9.71
N LEU A 26 -3.60 -7.55 9.70
CA LEU A 26 -3.27 -6.18 9.37
C LEU A 26 -3.49 -5.92 7.88
N LEU A 27 -4.29 -4.90 7.57
CA LEU A 27 -4.64 -4.54 6.21
C LEU A 27 -3.87 -3.29 5.81
N THR A 28 -3.08 -3.39 4.75
CA THR A 28 -2.31 -2.28 4.19
C THR A 28 -2.71 -2.06 2.74
N GLU A 29 -3.00 -0.82 2.40
CA GLU A 29 -3.20 -0.38 1.03
C GLU A 29 -1.90 0.24 0.52
N ILE A 30 -1.48 -0.16 -0.68
CA ILE A 30 -0.23 0.30 -1.30
C ILE A 30 -0.58 1.02 -2.59
N TYR A 31 -0.18 2.28 -2.67
CA TYR A 31 -0.31 3.11 -3.87
C TYR A 31 0.98 3.02 -4.68
N ILE A 32 0.87 2.45 -5.88
CA ILE A 32 1.97 2.36 -6.85
C ILE A 32 1.59 3.21 -8.07
N PRO A 33 2.34 4.29 -8.37
CA PRO A 33 2.03 5.15 -9.51
C PRO A 33 2.49 4.47 -10.81
N VAL A 34 1.55 4.27 -11.74
CA VAL A 34 1.77 3.60 -13.03
C VAL A 34 1.38 4.51 -14.20
N GLU A 35 2.06 4.39 -15.35
CA GLU A 35 1.81 5.19 -16.57
C GLU A 35 0.40 4.99 -17.15
#